data_AF-A0A367IKW2-F1
#
_entry.id   AF-A0A367IKW2-F1
#
_cell.length_a   1.000
_cell.length_b   1.000
_cell.length_c   1.000
_cell.angle_alpha   90.00
_cell.angle_beta   90.00
_cell.angle_gamma   90.00
#
_symmetry.space_group_name_H-M   'P 1'
#
loop_
_entity.id
_entity.type
_entity.pdbx_description
1 polymer ?
#
loop_
_entity_poly.entity_id
_entity_poly.type
_entity_poly.pdbx_seq_one_letter_code
_entity_poly.pdbx_strand_id
1 'polypeptide(L)'
;NIVQDIVQYGDKFKEFIQGQKSNGFEIVGYARKSPGEKDKEKRARLLRTMIDKLRSRSLVDKVFVSQSSLANEPFNKRDINDDVFEGANGSTRDLLKFLNFFRNASNSGYFGLRWSLDKCRRSKEIFK
;
A
#
# COMPACT_ATOMS: atom_id res chain seq x y z
N ASN A 1 -5.60 -24.26 -19.95
CA ASN A 1 -4.37 -24.89 -19.39
C ASN A 1 -3.99 -24.02 -18.22
N ILE A 2 -4.22 -24.47 -16.99
CA ILE A 2 -4.22 -23.63 -15.78
C ILE A 2 -2.90 -22.85 -15.60
N VAL A 3 -1.77 -23.44 -16.01
CA VAL A 3 -0.45 -22.80 -15.89
C VAL A 3 -0.35 -21.55 -16.77
N GLN A 4 -0.88 -21.60 -17.99
CA GLN A 4 -0.89 -20.45 -18.90
C GLN A 4 -1.78 -19.33 -18.37
N ASP A 5 -2.93 -19.68 -17.80
CA ASP A 5 -3.89 -18.71 -17.25
C ASP A 5 -3.28 -17.95 -16.04
N ILE A 6 -2.53 -18.65 -15.18
CA ILE A 6 -1.83 -18.04 -14.04
C ILE A 6 -0.73 -17.08 -14.49
N VAL A 7 0.07 -17.46 -15.48
CA VAL A 7 1.15 -16.62 -16.00
C VAL A 7 0.58 -15.37 -16.66
N GLN A 8 -0.41 -15.53 -17.54
CA GLN A 8 -1.07 -14.41 -18.22
C GLN A 8 -1.73 -13.43 -17.23
N TYR A 9 -2.32 -13.93 -16.15
CA TYR A 9 -2.90 -13.06 -15.12
C TYR A 9 -1.83 -12.15 -14.47
N GLY A 10 -0.63 -12.69 -14.24
CA GLY A 10 0.47 -11.93 -13.68
C GLY A 10 0.89 -10.74 -14.55
N ASP A 11 0.96 -10.95 -15.87
CA ASP A 11 1.37 -9.90 -16.82
C ASP A 11 0.28 -8.85 -17.02
N LYS A 12 -0.98 -9.29 -17.21
CA LYS A 12 -2.15 -8.39 -17.27
C LYS A 12 -2.28 -7.53 -16.01
N PHE A 13 -2.00 -8.11 -14.84
CA PHE A 13 -2.02 -7.37 -13.59
C PHE A 13 -0.92 -6.29 -13.53
N LYS A 14 0.29 -6.58 -14.01
CA LYS A 14 1.37 -5.58 -14.08
C LYS A 14 1.02 -4.44 -15.04
N GLU A 15 0.50 -4.77 -16.22
CA GLU A 15 0.04 -3.78 -17.21
C GLU A 15 -1.04 -2.86 -16.63
N PHE A 16 -2.01 -3.44 -15.90
CA PHE A 16 -3.03 -2.67 -15.21
C PHE A 16 -2.42 -1.68 -14.21
N ILE A 17 -1.51 -2.14 -13.35
CA ILE A 17 -0.85 -1.27 -12.36
C ILE A 17 -0.01 -0.17 -13.04
N GLN A 18 0.70 -0.50 -14.11
CA GLN A 18 1.45 0.48 -14.91
C GLN A 18 0.52 1.52 -15.54
N GLY A 19 -0.64 1.10 -16.05
CA GLY A 19 -1.68 2.00 -16.55
C GLY A 19 -2.14 2.99 -15.48
N GLN A 20 -2.35 2.51 -14.24
CA GLN A 20 -2.70 3.38 -13.11
C GLN A 20 -1.59 4.39 -12.79
N LYS A 21 -0.32 3.96 -12.80
CA LYS A 21 0.81 4.89 -12.61
C LYS A 21 0.90 5.95 -13.70
N SER A 22 0.74 5.56 -14.97
CA SER A 22 0.68 6.48 -16.10
C SER A 22 -0.51 7.46 -16.03
N ASN A 23 -1.56 7.09 -15.30
CA ASN A 23 -2.70 7.95 -15.00
C ASN A 23 -2.46 8.87 -13.78
N GLY A 24 -1.26 8.85 -13.20
CA GLY A 24 -0.87 9.69 -12.07
C GLY A 24 -1.26 9.13 -10.71
N PHE A 25 -1.69 7.86 -10.63
CA PHE A 25 -1.96 7.22 -9.34
C PHE A 25 -0.66 6.71 -8.73
N GLU A 26 -0.47 7.01 -7.45
CA GLU A 26 0.60 6.42 -6.64
C GLU A 26 0.09 5.14 -5.97
N ILE A 27 0.84 4.05 -6.11
CA ILE A 27 0.43 2.74 -5.61
C ILE A 27 1.08 2.49 -4.25
N VAL A 28 0.25 2.42 -3.21
CA VAL A 28 0.71 2.19 -1.83
C VAL A 28 0.48 0.75 -1.43
N GLY A 29 1.56 0.05 -1.06
CA GLY A 29 1.53 -1.26 -0.45
C GLY A 29 1.41 -1.18 1.07
N TYR A 30 0.61 -2.06 1.66
CA TYR A 30 0.53 -2.23 3.11
C TYR A 30 0.72 -3.70 3.48
N ALA A 31 1.64 -3.98 4.42
CA ALA A 31 1.84 -5.32 4.97
C ALA A 31 1.59 -5.32 6.49
N ARG A 32 1.00 -6.39 7.01
CA ARG A 32 0.81 -6.56 8.46
C ARG A 32 1.15 -7.96 8.92
N LYS A 33 1.62 -8.09 10.15
CA LYS A 33 1.72 -9.38 10.83
C LYS A 33 1.05 -9.34 12.20
N SER A 34 0.40 -10.44 12.55
CA SER A 34 -0.22 -10.59 13.86
C SER A 34 0.83 -10.81 14.94
N PRO A 35 0.57 -10.36 16.18
CA PRO A 35 1.32 -10.83 17.32
C PRO A 35 1.20 -12.36 17.39
N GLY A 36 2.28 -13.02 17.78
CA GLY A 36 2.30 -14.44 18.05
C GLY A 36 3.51 -14.77 18.91
N GLU A 37 3.47 -15.91 19.62
CA GLU A 37 4.56 -16.40 20.47
C GLU A 37 5.87 -16.65 19.71
N LYS A 38 5.80 -16.68 18.37
CA LYS A 38 6.98 -16.86 17.53
C LYS A 38 7.92 -15.66 17.64
N ASP A 39 9.21 -16.01 17.64
CA ASP A 39 10.38 -15.15 17.59
C ASP A 39 10.19 -13.90 16.70
N LYS A 40 10.58 -12.73 17.23
CA LYS A 40 10.58 -11.44 16.55
C LYS A 40 11.34 -11.52 15.23
N GLU A 41 12.42 -12.29 15.16
CA GLU A 41 13.23 -12.45 13.95
C GLU A 41 12.45 -13.16 12.82
N LYS A 42 11.72 -14.23 13.14
CA LYS A 42 10.86 -14.92 12.16
C LYS A 42 9.80 -13.99 11.59
N ARG A 43 9.24 -13.11 12.44
CA ARG A 43 8.26 -12.12 12.04
C ARG A 43 8.86 -11.09 11.08
N ALA A 44 10.04 -10.57 11.41
CA ALA A 44 10.78 -9.66 10.56
C ALA A 44 11.09 -10.31 9.19
N ARG A 45 11.54 -11.58 9.17
CA ARG A 45 11.80 -12.30 7.92
C ARG A 45 10.55 -12.40 7.03
N LEU A 46 9.41 -12.75 7.62
CA LEU A 46 8.15 -12.83 6.89
C LEU A 46 7.69 -11.46 6.36
N LEU A 47 7.86 -10.40 7.15
CA LEU A 47 7.55 -9.04 6.72
C LEU A 47 8.45 -8.58 5.57
N ARG A 48 9.76 -8.83 5.64
CA ARG A 48 10.70 -8.59 4.52
C ARG A 48 10.23 -9.29 3.25
N THR A 49 9.90 -10.58 3.32
CA THR A 49 9.35 -11.32 2.17
C THR A 49 8.04 -10.72 1.64
N MET A 50 7.17 -10.21 2.50
CA MET A 50 5.94 -9.53 2.06
C MET A 50 6.26 -8.21 1.34
N ILE A 51 7.20 -7.42 1.86
CA ILE A 51 7.67 -6.17 1.23
C ILE A 51 8.24 -6.47 -0.15
N ASP A 52 9.11 -7.48 -0.26
CA ASP A 52 9.74 -7.86 -1.53
C ASP A 52 8.70 -8.30 -2.56
N LYS A 53 7.67 -9.03 -2.13
CA LYS A 53 6.55 -9.43 -3.00
C LYS A 53 5.71 -8.24 -3.45
N LEU A 54 5.45 -7.28 -2.57
CA LEU A 54 4.74 -6.05 -2.92
C LEU A 54 5.53 -5.23 -3.96
N ARG A 55 6.84 -5.12 -3.79
CA ARG A 55 7.71 -4.44 -4.76
C ARG A 55 7.80 -5.15 -6.10
N SER A 56 8.09 -6.44 -6.08
CA SER A 56 8.33 -7.22 -7.30
C SER A 56 7.06 -7.53 -8.10
N ARG A 57 5.94 -7.89 -7.44
CA ARG A 57 4.71 -8.31 -8.13
C ARG A 57 3.69 -7.20 -8.28
N SER A 58 3.58 -6.33 -7.27
CA SER A 58 2.56 -5.28 -7.25
C SER A 58 3.10 -3.90 -7.65
N LEU A 59 4.39 -3.81 -7.99
CA LEU A 59 5.04 -2.58 -8.46
C LEU A 59 4.72 -1.37 -7.57
N VAL A 60 4.65 -1.56 -6.25
CA VAL A 60 4.28 -0.49 -5.31
C VAL A 60 5.35 0.61 -5.26
N ASP A 61 4.91 1.86 -5.10
CA ASP A 61 5.78 3.04 -4.98
C ASP A 61 6.22 3.27 -3.53
N LYS A 62 5.29 3.06 -2.59
CA LYS A 62 5.53 3.16 -1.15
C LYS A 62 5.02 1.93 -0.44
N VAL A 63 5.73 1.49 0.59
CA VAL A 63 5.34 0.36 1.43
C VAL A 63 5.28 0.77 2.88
N PHE A 64 4.13 0.59 3.52
CA PHE A 64 3.96 0.79 4.95
C PHE A 64 3.71 -0.56 5.62
N VAL A 65 4.21 -0.71 6.85
CA VAL A 65 4.07 -1.98 7.56
C VAL A 65 3.59 -1.83 8.97
N SER A 66 2.89 -2.86 9.42
CA SER A 66 2.53 -3.09 10.83
C SER A 66 3.20 -4.36 11.31
N GLN A 67 4.09 -4.23 12.28
CA GLN A 67 4.91 -5.37 12.72
C GLN A 67 4.11 -6.33 13.58
N SER A 68 3.22 -5.80 14.42
CA SER A 68 2.51 -6.58 15.42
C SER A 68 1.13 -5.98 15.69
N SER A 69 0.12 -6.39 14.93
CA SER A 69 -1.26 -5.92 15.14
C SER A 69 -2.30 -7.03 14.97
N LEU A 70 -3.32 -7.01 15.83
CA LEU A 70 -4.45 -7.92 15.66
C LEU A 70 -5.30 -7.50 14.45
N ALA A 71 -5.97 -8.48 13.83
CA ALA A 71 -6.79 -8.23 12.65
C ALA A 71 -7.99 -7.31 12.92
N ASN A 72 -8.57 -7.43 14.11
CA ASN A 72 -9.69 -6.63 14.60
C ASN A 72 -9.25 -5.29 15.24
N GLU A 73 -7.95 -5.03 15.33
CA GLU A 73 -7.45 -3.81 15.92
C GLU A 73 -7.62 -2.64 14.94
N PRO A 74 -8.21 -1.51 15.37
CA PRO A 74 -8.40 -0.37 14.48
C PRO A 74 -7.04 0.28 14.14
N PHE A 75 -6.90 0.82 12.93
CA PHE A 75 -5.64 1.36 12.41
C PHE A 75 -4.99 2.41 13.32
N ASN A 76 -5.78 3.21 14.03
CA ASN A 76 -5.29 4.24 14.96
C ASN A 76 -4.66 3.67 16.24
N LYS A 77 -4.94 2.41 16.59
CA LYS A 77 -4.37 1.74 17.75
C LYS A 77 -3.17 0.83 17.41
N ARG A 78 -2.85 0.68 16.12
CA ARG A 78 -1.73 -0.18 15.67
C ARG A 78 -0.39 0.52 15.80
N ASP A 79 0.64 -0.26 16.12
CA ASP A 79 2.06 0.13 16.11
C ASP A 79 2.33 1.40 16.94
N ILE A 80 1.77 1.47 18.15
CA ILE A 80 1.82 2.68 19.01
C ILE A 80 3.25 3.03 19.43
N ASN A 81 4.14 2.04 19.54
CA ASN A 81 5.51 2.20 20.01
C ASN A 81 6.53 1.45 19.13
N ASP A 82 6.14 0.97 17.96
CA ASP A 82 7.02 0.14 17.13
C ASP A 82 7.95 1.01 16.28
N ASP A 83 9.21 0.58 16.22
CA ASP A 83 10.24 1.18 15.39
C ASP A 83 9.94 1.05 13.89
N VAL A 84 10.53 1.95 13.10
CA VAL A 84 10.46 1.87 11.64
C VAL A 84 11.10 0.57 11.18
N PHE A 85 10.33 -0.24 10.46
CA PHE A 85 10.83 -1.50 9.93
C PHE A 85 11.77 -1.25 8.74
N GLU A 86 12.96 -1.83 8.80
CA GLU A 86 13.96 -1.70 7.74
C GLU A 86 13.41 -2.19 6.39
N GLY A 87 13.52 -1.35 5.37
CA GLY A 87 13.01 -1.63 4.03
C GLY A 87 11.56 -1.22 3.80
N ALA A 88 10.83 -0.76 4.82
CA ALA A 88 9.54 -0.06 4.65
C ALA A 88 9.74 1.46 4.57
N ASN A 89 8.78 2.16 3.97
CA ASN A 89 8.72 3.63 3.96
C ASN A 89 8.18 4.21 5.28
N GLY A 90 7.55 3.38 6.11
CA GLY A 90 7.07 3.80 7.42
C GLY A 90 6.13 2.78 8.08
N SER A 91 5.66 3.17 9.25
CA SER A 91 4.69 2.44 10.06
C SER A 91 3.25 2.68 9.60
N THR A 92 2.28 2.03 10.24
CA THR A 92 0.86 2.33 10.07
C THR A 92 0.51 3.80 10.32
N ARG A 93 1.22 4.48 11.24
CA ARG A 93 0.99 5.90 11.51
C ARG A 93 1.40 6.77 10.34
N ASP A 94 2.51 6.43 9.70
CA ASP A 94 3.01 7.18 8.56
C ASP A 94 2.09 7.00 7.35
N LEU A 95 1.50 5.80 7.20
CA LEU A 95 0.41 5.59 6.25
C LEU A 95 -0.79 6.50 6.56
N LEU A 96 -1.24 6.58 7.81
CA LEU A 96 -2.38 7.43 8.17
C LEU A 96 -2.09 8.91 7.95
N LYS A 97 -0.88 9.38 8.27
CA LYS A 97 -0.42 10.75 7.98
C LYS A 97 -0.41 11.01 6.48
N PHE A 98 0.15 10.07 5.71
CA PHE A 98 0.19 10.13 4.25
C PHE A 98 -1.23 10.25 3.68
N LEU A 99 -2.16 9.37 4.05
CA LEU A 99 -3.55 9.42 3.57
C LEU A 99 -4.28 10.70 3.98
N ASN A 100 -4.09 11.17 5.22
CA ASN A 100 -4.68 12.43 5.67
C ASN A 100 -4.13 13.63 4.91
N PHE A 101 -2.85 13.62 4.55
CA PHE A 101 -2.24 14.66 3.72
C PHE A 101 -2.92 14.76 2.36
N PHE A 102 -3.14 13.65 1.64
CA PHE A 102 -3.87 13.69 0.35
C PHE A 102 -5.31 14.16 0.49
N ARG A 103 -5.99 13.72 1.56
CA ARG A 103 -7.36 14.16 1.84
C ARG A 103 -7.43 15.66 2.07
N ASN A 104 -6.53 16.19 2.88
CA ASN A 104 -6.50 17.62 3.20
C ASN A 104 -6.06 18.47 1.99
N ALA A 105 -5.09 17.98 1.19
CA ALA A 105 -4.69 18.61 -0.06
C ALA A 105 -5.87 18.72 -1.05
N SER A 106 -6.73 17.71 -1.10
CA SER A 106 -7.94 17.72 -1.92
C SER A 106 -8.99 18.73 -1.42
N ASN A 107 -9.12 18.88 -0.10
CA ASN A 107 -10.10 19.77 0.52
C ASN A 107 -9.65 21.23 0.60
N SER A 108 -8.34 21.50 0.58
CA SER A 108 -7.78 22.82 0.84
C SER A 108 -7.84 23.78 -0.36
N GLY A 109 -8.24 23.35 -1.57
CA GLY A 109 -8.44 24.23 -2.72
C GLY A 109 -7.21 25.01 -3.24
N TYR A 110 -6.05 24.91 -2.58
CA TYR A 110 -4.80 25.61 -2.92
C TYR A 110 -4.02 24.99 -4.09
N PHE A 111 -4.69 24.27 -5.00
CA PHE A 111 -4.08 23.67 -6.19
C PHE A 111 -4.42 24.44 -7.48
N GLY A 112 -4.54 25.76 -7.38
CA GLY A 112 -4.84 26.63 -8.53
C GLY A 112 -3.77 26.64 -9.63
N LEU A 113 -2.55 26.10 -9.46
CA LEU A 113 -1.49 26.26 -10.48
C LEU A 113 -0.48 25.10 -10.67
N ARG A 114 -0.68 23.86 -10.19
CA ARG A 114 0.35 22.82 -10.47
C ARG A 114 -0.07 21.39 -10.76
N TRP A 115 -1.32 20.97 -10.57
CA TRP A 115 -1.74 19.65 -11.03
C TRP A 115 -3.08 19.75 -11.75
N SER A 116 -2.98 19.65 -13.08
CA SER A 116 -4.10 19.53 -14.00
C SER A 116 -5.08 18.50 -13.45
N LEU A 117 -6.29 19.00 -13.25
CA LEU A 117 -7.40 18.40 -12.54
C LEU A 117 -8.12 17.34 -13.42
N ASP A 118 -7.38 16.47 -14.12
CA ASP A 118 -7.95 15.72 -15.27
C ASP A 118 -7.94 14.19 -15.22
N LYS A 119 -7.48 13.52 -14.15
CA LYS A 119 -7.60 12.04 -14.12
C LYS A 119 -8.19 11.41 -12.86
N CYS A 120 -8.44 12.19 -11.82
CA CYS A 120 -8.97 11.66 -10.56
C CYS A 120 -10.46 12.00 -10.37
N ARG A 121 -11.30 11.85 -11.40
CA ARG A 121 -12.76 11.98 -11.22
C ARG A 121 -13.60 11.21 -12.25
N ARG A 122 -13.51 9.88 -12.26
CA ARG A 122 -14.67 8.96 -12.47
C ARG A 122 -14.22 7.50 -12.39
N SER A 123 -14.38 6.91 -11.21
CA SER A 123 -14.71 5.49 -11.07
C SER A 123 -15.65 5.36 -9.87
N LYS A 124 -16.85 5.92 -10.04
CA LYS A 124 -18.03 5.44 -9.32
C LYS A 124 -18.82 4.69 -10.38
N GLU A 125 -18.52 3.40 -10.56
CA GLU A 125 -19.33 2.37 -11.27
C GLU A 125 -18.41 1.22 -11.73
N ILE A 126 -17.88 0.39 -10.82
CA ILE A 126 -17.48 -1.00 -11.20
C ILE A 126 -17.72 -1.98 -10.03
N PHE A 127 -18.75 -1.74 -9.22
CA PHE A 127 -19.31 -2.76 -8.32
C PHE A 127 -20.82 -2.57 -8.22
N LYS A 128 -21.51 -3.02 -9.26
CA LYS A 128 -22.87 -3.57 -9.25
C LYS A 128 -23.02 -4.44 -10.49
#